data_AF-A0A7C5VYK9-F1
#
_entry.id   AF-A0A7C5VYK9-F1
#
_cell.length_a   1.000
_cell.length_b   1.000
_cell.length_c   1.000
_cell.angle_alpha   90.00
_cell.angle_beta   90.00
_cell.angle_gamma   90.00
#
_symmetry.space_group_name_H-M   'P 1'
#
loop_
_entity.id
_entity.type
_entity.pdbx_description
1 polymer ?
#
loop_
_entity_poly.entity_id
_entity_poly.type
_entity_poly.pdbx_seq_one_letter_code
_entity_poly.pdbx_strand_id
1 'polypeptide(L)'
;MRGSQVRFLSWTPLLCSEGVLVAVISHNGKGITLLEILVSIFILSIFMLVSFGSLSRSMIVERNLHLYNKALEIAQSNFERALSDKSDQDLNLEEAGCADSDCFKVYIQKIVSNSKKMIIVKVIDERIPKRFSDVTLQTEI
;
A
#
# COMPACT_ATOMS: atom_id res chain seq x y z
N MET A 1 -3.50 -5.87 -53.80
CA MET A 1 -2.77 -6.22 -52.55
C MET A 1 -1.48 -5.40 -52.49
N ARG A 2 -1.43 -4.36 -51.66
CA ARG A 2 -0.19 -3.71 -51.20
C ARG A 2 -0.41 -3.29 -49.76
N GLY A 3 0.32 -3.93 -48.84
CA GLY A 3 0.28 -3.64 -47.41
C GLY A 3 0.99 -2.33 -47.11
N SER A 4 0.35 -1.47 -46.32
CA SER A 4 0.98 -0.28 -45.74
C SER A 4 1.66 -0.67 -44.43
N GLN A 5 2.99 -0.56 -44.41
CA GLN A 5 3.77 -0.55 -43.17
C GLN A 5 3.48 0.74 -42.39
N VAL A 6 3.03 0.60 -41.15
CA VAL A 6 3.01 1.69 -40.17
C VAL A 6 4.39 1.76 -39.53
N ARG A 7 5.12 2.84 -39.80
CA ARG A 7 6.43 3.12 -39.19
C ARG A 7 6.18 4.03 -37.98
N PHE A 8 6.39 3.51 -36.77
CA PHE A 8 6.32 4.30 -35.54
C PHE A 8 7.59 5.16 -35.43
N LEU A 9 7.44 6.48 -35.46
CA LEU A 9 8.51 7.41 -35.08
C LEU A 9 8.33 7.78 -33.60
N SER A 10 9.47 7.80 -32.92
CA SER A 10 9.70 7.82 -31.48
C SER A 10 8.98 8.91 -30.69
N TRP A 11 8.55 8.55 -29.49
CA TRP A 11 8.06 9.47 -28.46
C TRP A 11 9.23 9.90 -27.57
N THR A 12 9.58 11.19 -27.58
CA THR A 12 10.40 11.80 -26.53
C THR A 12 9.47 12.58 -25.59
N PRO A 13 9.32 12.17 -24.32
CA PRO A 13 8.60 12.97 -23.34
C PRO A 13 9.51 14.10 -22.86
N LEU A 14 9.13 15.35 -23.14
CA LEU A 14 9.70 16.51 -22.48
C LEU A 14 8.96 16.75 -21.16
N LEU A 15 9.75 16.92 -20.11
CA LEU A 15 9.41 16.99 -18.70
C LEU A 15 8.32 18.00 -18.33
N CYS A 16 7.54 17.61 -17.33
CA CYS A 16 6.53 18.37 -16.62
C CYS A 16 7.02 19.73 -16.09
N SER A 17 6.22 20.76 -16.30
CA SER A 17 5.95 21.81 -15.32
C SER A 17 4.53 22.30 -15.56
N GLU A 18 3.70 22.25 -14.52
CA GLU A 18 2.30 22.71 -14.49
C GLU A 18 1.34 22.02 -15.45
N GLY A 19 0.75 20.89 -15.03
CA GLY A 19 -0.66 20.46 -15.19
C GLY A 19 -1.48 20.73 -16.46
N VAL A 20 -0.91 21.23 -17.55
CA VAL A 20 -1.58 21.59 -18.79
C VAL A 20 -0.95 20.74 -19.88
N LEU A 21 -1.67 19.72 -20.28
CA LEU A 21 -1.32 18.93 -21.45
C LEU A 21 -1.59 19.78 -22.70
N VAL A 22 -0.60 20.55 -23.15
CA VAL A 22 -0.68 21.25 -24.44
C VAL A 22 -0.30 20.27 -25.55
N ALA A 23 -1.30 19.68 -26.19
CA ALA A 23 -1.09 18.89 -27.40
C ALA A 23 -0.88 19.84 -28.59
N VAL A 24 0.36 20.02 -29.04
CA VAL A 24 0.66 20.73 -30.29
C VAL A 24 0.55 19.74 -31.45
N ILE A 25 -0.54 19.83 -32.21
CA ILE A 25 -0.74 19.03 -33.42
C ILE A 25 -0.11 19.78 -34.60
N SER A 26 1.09 19.36 -35.02
CA SER A 26 1.69 19.83 -36.28
C SER A 26 1.08 19.04 -37.44
N HIS A 27 0.50 19.77 -38.40
CA HIS A 27 -0.39 19.21 -39.41
C HIS A 27 0.27 19.17 -40.80
N ASN A 28 0.29 17.99 -41.42
CA ASN A 28 0.65 17.82 -42.81
C ASN A 28 -0.59 17.30 -43.59
N GLY A 29 -1.48 18.21 -43.97
CA GLY A 29 -2.29 18.08 -45.20
C GLY A 29 -3.67 17.39 -45.18
N LYS A 30 -4.21 16.90 -44.06
CA LYS A 30 -5.61 16.39 -44.00
C LYS A 30 -6.39 16.90 -42.79
N GLY A 31 -7.24 17.91 -42.99
CA GLY A 31 -7.95 18.63 -41.93
C GLY A 31 -8.61 17.69 -40.93
N ILE A 32 -8.27 17.86 -39.65
CA ILE A 32 -8.91 17.15 -38.54
C ILE A 32 -10.28 17.78 -38.33
N THR A 33 -11.32 16.97 -38.29
CA THR A 33 -12.67 17.47 -38.04
C THR A 33 -12.84 17.75 -36.54
N LEU A 34 -13.63 18.79 -36.19
CA LEU A 34 -13.94 19.10 -34.79
C LEU A 34 -14.53 17.88 -34.05
N LEU A 35 -15.27 17.05 -34.79
CA LEU A 35 -15.84 15.79 -34.30
C LEU A 35 -14.75 14.81 -33.86
N GLU A 36 -13.68 14.64 -34.62
CA GLU A 36 -12.56 13.74 -34.26
C GLU A 36 -11.86 14.19 -32.98
N ILE A 37 -11.72 15.51 -32.77
CA ILE A 37 -11.15 16.06 -31.52
C ILE A 37 -12.07 15.76 -30.33
N LEU A 38 -13.37 16.01 -30.48
CA LEU A 38 -14.35 15.76 -29.41
C LEU A 38 -14.43 14.28 -29.04
N VAL A 39 -14.44 13.38 -30.02
CA VAL A 39 -14.43 11.94 -29.80
C VAL A 39 -13.14 11.50 -29.10
N SER A 40 -11.98 12.05 -29.50
CA SER A 40 -10.70 11.75 -28.86
C SER A 40 -10.66 12.20 -27.40
N ILE A 41 -11.16 13.40 -27.09
CA ILE A 41 -11.26 13.91 -25.71
C ILE A 41 -12.22 13.03 -24.89
N PHE A 42 -13.37 12.66 -25.47
CA PHE A 42 -14.34 11.81 -24.79
C PHE A 42 -13.74 10.45 -24.41
N ILE A 43 -13.05 9.78 -25.34
CA ILE A 43 -12.39 8.50 -25.08
C ILE A 43 -11.30 8.64 -24.01
N LEU A 44 -10.46 9.69 -24.10
CA LEU A 44 -9.41 9.96 -23.10
C LEU A 44 -9.99 10.21 -21.71
N SER A 45 -11.10 10.94 -21.61
CA SER A 45 -11.75 11.22 -20.31
C SER A 45 -12.27 9.95 -19.63
N ILE A 46 -12.86 9.02 -20.39
CA ILE A 46 -13.32 7.72 -19.88
C ILE A 46 -12.11 6.88 -19.45
N PHE A 47 -11.06 6.84 -20.27
CA PHE A 47 -9.85 6.09 -19.94
C PHE A 47 -9.21 6.59 -18.64
N MET A 48 -9.14 7.91 -18.45
CA MET A 48 -8.64 8.51 -17.21
C MET A 48 -9.51 8.11 -16.02
N LEU A 49 -10.84 8.26 -16.10
CA LEU A 49 -11.74 7.91 -15.00
C LEU A 49 -11.59 6.46 -14.54
N VAL A 50 -11.52 5.52 -15.48
CA VAL A 50 -11.34 4.09 -15.17
C VAL A 50 -9.95 3.83 -14.56
N SER A 51 -8.91 4.45 -15.11
CA SER A 51 -7.53 4.27 -14.63
C SER A 51 -7.32 4.83 -13.23
N PHE A 52 -7.87 6.03 -12.93
CA PHE A 52 -7.81 6.63 -11.59
C PHE A 52 -8.57 5.80 -10.54
N GLY A 53 -9.72 5.23 -10.91
CA GLY A 53 -10.46 4.32 -10.04
C GLY A 53 -9.68 3.05 -9.68
N SER A 54 -8.93 2.51 -10.64
CA SER A 54 -8.05 1.35 -10.43
C SER A 54 -6.84 1.70 -9.54
N LEU A 55 -6.13 2.78 -9.89
CA LEU A 55 -4.92 3.23 -9.18
C LEU A 55 -5.21 3.56 -7.71
N SER A 56 -6.31 4.24 -7.43
CA SER A 56 -6.71 4.59 -6.05
C SER A 56 -6.94 3.36 -5.17
N ARG A 57 -7.60 2.32 -5.70
CA ARG A 57 -7.78 1.05 -4.98
C ARG A 57 -6.45 0.33 -4.75
N SER A 58 -5.57 0.33 -5.74
CA SER A 58 -4.23 -0.28 -5.61
C SER A 58 -3.41 0.38 -4.51
N MET A 59 -3.40 1.71 -4.44
CA MET A 59 -2.66 2.45 -3.41
C MET A 59 -3.18 2.17 -2.00
N ILE A 60 -4.49 1.98 -1.82
CA ILE A 60 -5.08 1.63 -0.52
C ILE A 60 -4.63 0.23 -0.08
N VAL A 61 -4.66 -0.74 -0.98
CA VAL A 61 -4.24 -2.12 -0.69
C VAL A 61 -2.74 -2.17 -0.36
N GLU A 62 -1.91 -1.49 -1.16
CA GLU A 62 -0.47 -1.42 -0.95
C GLU A 62 -0.13 -0.76 0.40
N ARG A 63 -0.79 0.34 0.75
CA ARG A 63 -0.60 0.99 2.05
C ARG A 63 -1.01 0.08 3.20
N ASN A 64 -2.15 -0.60 3.11
CA ASN A 64 -2.61 -1.50 4.17
C ASN A 64 -1.66 -2.69 4.34
N LEU A 65 -1.13 -3.24 3.24
CA LEU A 65 -0.13 -4.31 3.28
C LEU A 65 1.18 -3.83 3.91
N HIS A 66 1.63 -2.61 3.58
CA HIS A 66 2.80 -2.02 4.22
C HIS A 66 2.60 -1.88 5.74
N LEU A 67 1.44 -1.36 6.19
CA LEU A 67 1.14 -1.21 7.61
C LEU A 67 1.07 -2.58 8.32
N TYR A 68 0.50 -3.59 7.68
CA TYR A 68 0.48 -4.96 8.20
C TYR A 68 1.90 -5.51 8.40
N ASN A 69 2.79 -5.35 7.41
CA ASN A 69 4.18 -5.79 7.52
C ASN A 69 4.91 -5.07 8.65
N LYS A 70 4.64 -3.78 8.87
CA LYS A 70 5.19 -3.02 10.00
C LYS A 70 4.65 -3.51 11.33
N ALA A 71 3.36 -3.81 11.43
CA ALA A 71 2.79 -4.41 12.63
C ALA A 71 3.40 -5.79 12.93
N LEU A 72 3.68 -6.59 11.90
CA LEU A 72 4.37 -7.88 12.04
C LEU A 72 5.81 -7.73 12.54
N GLU A 73 6.56 -6.75 12.01
CA GLU A 73 7.92 -6.43 12.46
C GLU A 73 7.95 -6.02 13.94
N ILE A 74 7.00 -5.17 14.36
CA ILE A 74 6.81 -4.78 15.76
C ILE A 74 6.46 -5.99 16.63
N ALA A 75 5.57 -6.86 16.16
CA ALA A 75 5.19 -8.08 16.87
C ALA A 75 6.39 -9.00 17.06
N GLN A 76 7.17 -9.25 16.01
CA GLN A 76 8.36 -10.11 16.05
C GLN A 76 9.44 -9.56 16.97
N SER A 77 9.75 -8.26 16.89
CA SER A 77 10.74 -7.63 17.75
C SER A 77 10.36 -7.73 19.24
N ASN A 78 9.09 -7.45 19.58
CA ASN A 78 8.60 -7.58 20.95
C ASN A 78 8.52 -9.04 21.41
N PHE A 79 8.20 -9.96 20.50
CA PHE A 79 8.18 -11.38 20.78
C PHE A 79 9.58 -11.90 21.10
N GLU A 80 10.60 -11.55 20.32
CA GLU A 80 11.99 -11.89 20.60
C GLU A 80 12.50 -11.27 21.92
N ARG A 81 12.11 -10.02 22.21
CA ARG A 81 12.39 -9.37 23.49
C ARG A 81 11.76 -10.13 24.65
N ALA A 82 10.51 -10.56 24.53
CA ALA A 82 9.81 -11.35 25.55
C ALA A 82 10.38 -12.77 25.68
N LEU A 83 10.88 -13.35 24.60
CA LEU A 83 11.56 -14.65 24.57
C LEU A 83 12.92 -14.62 25.27
N SER A 84 13.66 -13.52 25.06
CA SER A 84 14.97 -13.29 25.67
C SER A 84 14.88 -13.00 27.17
N ASP A 85 13.73 -12.50 27.63
CA ASP A 85 13.49 -12.25 29.04
C ASP A 85 13.50 -13.55 29.85
N LYS A 86 14.56 -13.72 30.65
CA LYS A 86 14.76 -14.87 31.52
C LYS A 86 13.96 -14.82 32.81
N SER A 87 13.21 -13.74 33.08
CA SER A 87 12.36 -13.65 34.27
C SER A 87 11.41 -14.85 34.37
N ASP A 88 11.20 -15.35 35.59
CA ASP A 88 10.20 -16.38 35.91
C ASP A 88 8.91 -15.76 36.45
N GLN A 89 8.65 -14.50 36.10
CA GLN A 89 7.46 -13.78 36.50
C GLN A 89 6.49 -13.64 35.33
N ASP A 90 5.21 -13.60 35.68
CA ASP A 90 4.17 -13.21 34.74
C ASP A 90 4.38 -11.76 34.31
N LEU A 91 4.22 -11.50 33.02
CA LEU A 91 4.34 -10.17 32.43
C LEU A 91 3.04 -9.87 31.68
N ASN A 92 2.49 -8.69 31.90
CA ASN A 92 1.40 -8.17 31.09
C ASN A 92 1.70 -6.70 30.80
N LEU A 93 2.23 -6.44 29.62
CA LEU A 93 2.55 -5.09 29.16
C LEU A 93 1.63 -4.69 28.01
N GLU A 94 1.25 -3.42 28.05
CA GLU A 94 0.53 -2.76 26.99
C GLU A 94 1.40 -1.59 26.54
N GLU A 95 1.90 -1.66 25.31
CA GLU A 95 2.77 -0.66 24.69
C GLU A 95 2.09 -0.10 23.43
N ALA A 96 2.54 1.07 22.99
CA ALA A 96 2.14 1.63 21.70
C ALA A 96 3.32 1.51 20.72
N GLY A 97 3.10 0.81 19.61
CA GLY A 97 4.06 0.70 18.51
C GLY A 97 3.62 1.59 17.36
N CYS A 98 4.36 2.65 17.06
CA CYS A 98 4.01 3.56 15.96
C CYS A 98 4.91 3.34 14.74
N ALA A 99 4.31 3.26 13.56
CA ALA A 99 4.99 3.32 12.28
C ALA A 99 4.58 4.61 11.57
N ASP A 100 5.54 5.51 11.37
CA ASP A 100 5.35 6.86 10.83
C ASP A 100 4.34 7.69 11.66
N SER A 101 3.10 7.80 11.20
CA SER A 101 1.99 8.52 11.85
C SER A 101 0.87 7.57 12.32
N ASP A 102 1.04 6.28 12.07
CA ASP A 102 0.04 5.25 12.34
C ASP A 102 0.50 4.42 13.56
N CYS A 103 -0.22 4.57 14.67
CA CYS A 103 0.06 3.85 15.92
C CYS A 103 -0.79 2.59 16.06
N PHE A 104 -0.18 1.56 16.63
CA PHE A 104 -0.77 0.28 16.93
C PHE A 104 -0.66 0.00 18.42
N LYS A 105 -1.64 -0.73 18.94
CA LYS A 105 -1.63 -1.19 20.31
C LYS A 105 -0.96 -2.56 20.39
N VAL A 106 0.09 -2.66 21.19
CA VAL A 106 0.91 -3.87 21.35
C VAL A 106 0.65 -4.43 22.74
N TYR A 107 0.19 -5.66 22.81
CA TYR A 107 0.02 -6.40 24.06
C TYR A 107 1.08 -7.49 24.11
N ILE A 108 1.82 -7.54 25.22
CA ILE A 108 2.84 -8.54 25.47
C ILE A 108 2.45 -9.25 26.76
N GLN A 109 2.11 -10.52 26.64
CA GLN A 109 1.74 -11.37 27.77
C GLN A 109 2.73 -12.51 27.89
N LYS A 110 3.23 -12.72 29.11
CA LYS A 110 4.04 -13.87 29.50
C LYS A 110 3.36 -14.51 30.69
N ILE A 111 3.06 -15.80 30.57
CA ILE A 111 2.39 -16.60 31.59
C ILE A 111 3.33 -17.73 31.97
N VAL A 112 3.72 -17.82 33.23
CA VAL A 112 4.61 -18.85 33.77
C VAL A 112 3.76 -19.81 34.61
N SER A 113 3.65 -21.06 34.17
CA SER A 113 2.87 -22.09 34.87
C SER A 113 3.62 -23.41 34.92
N ASN A 114 3.86 -23.93 36.13
CA ASN A 114 4.44 -25.26 36.39
C ASN A 114 5.58 -25.62 35.41
N SER A 115 6.64 -24.79 35.37
CA SER A 115 7.85 -24.92 34.51
C SER A 115 7.68 -24.62 33.02
N LYS A 116 6.48 -24.30 32.55
CA LYS A 116 6.21 -23.85 31.19
C LYS A 116 6.02 -22.34 31.12
N LYS A 117 6.51 -21.72 30.07
CA LYS A 117 6.36 -20.29 29.78
C LYS A 117 5.58 -20.14 28.48
N MET A 118 4.41 -19.51 28.56
CA MET A 118 3.65 -19.11 27.39
C MET A 118 3.92 -17.62 27.13
N ILE A 119 4.33 -17.29 25.91
CA ILE A 119 4.53 -15.91 25.47
C ILE A 119 3.53 -15.64 24.36
N ILE A 120 2.74 -14.58 24.52
CA ILE A 120 1.75 -14.11 23.55
C ILE A 120 2.06 -12.64 23.28
N VAL A 121 2.28 -12.28 22.02
CA VAL A 121 2.40 -10.90 21.58
C VAL A 121 1.30 -10.63 20.57
N LYS A 122 0.50 -9.58 20.81
CA LYS A 122 -0.61 -9.19 19.95
C LYS A 122 -0.49 -7.73 19.55
N VAL A 123 -0.55 -7.45 18.26
CA VAL A 123 -0.58 -6.09 17.71
C VAL A 123 -1.94 -5.81 17.08
N ILE A 124 -2.57 -4.73 17.50
CA ILE A 124 -3.94 -4.36 17.13
C ILE A 124 -3.95 -2.98 16.48
N ASP A 125 -4.63 -2.89 15.33
CA ASP A 125 -5.04 -1.62 14.75
C ASP A 125 -6.33 -1.12 15.42
N GLU A 126 -6.25 0.00 16.14
CA GLU A 126 -7.40 0.59 16.85
C GLU A 126 -8.31 1.42 15.94
N ARG A 127 -7.94 1.63 14.66
CA ARG A 127 -8.80 2.35 13.72
C ARG A 127 -10.07 1.59 13.36
N ILE A 128 -11.14 2.36 13.13
CA ILE A 128 -12.43 1.87 12.65
C ILE A 128 -12.75 2.58 11.33
N PRO A 129 -12.92 1.85 10.20
CA PRO A 129 -12.76 0.41 10.06
C PRO A 129 -11.29 -0.03 10.20
N LYS A 130 -11.08 -1.26 10.71
CA LYS A 130 -9.74 -1.84 10.82
C LYS A 130 -9.09 -1.95 9.44
N ARG A 131 -7.82 -1.57 9.32
CA ARG A 131 -7.07 -1.65 8.05
C ARG A 131 -6.53 -3.05 7.78
N PHE A 132 -6.26 -3.81 8.84
CA PHE A 132 -5.81 -5.20 8.78
C PHE A 132 -6.26 -5.98 10.02
N SER A 133 -6.18 -7.31 9.95
CA SER A 133 -6.50 -8.21 11.06
C SER A 133 -5.39 -8.24 12.12
N ASP A 134 -5.77 -8.33 13.40
CA ASP A 134 -4.82 -8.36 14.53
C ASP A 134 -3.70 -9.40 14.31
N VAL A 135 -2.44 -8.98 14.49
CA VAL A 135 -1.28 -9.87 14.39
C VAL A 135 -1.03 -10.49 15.76
N THR A 136 -1.02 -11.82 15.86
CA THR A 136 -0.76 -12.53 17.12
C THR A 136 0.35 -13.55 16.93
N LEU A 137 1.41 -13.46 17.74
CA LEU A 137 2.49 -14.44 17.84
C LEU A 137 2.40 -15.13 19.21
N GLN A 138 2.48 -16.46 19.23
CA GLN A 138 2.38 -17.24 20.45
C GLN A 138 3.37 -18.40 20.43
N THR A 139 4.01 -18.68 21.56
CA THR A 139 4.80 -19.89 21.78
C THR A 139 4.67 -20.39 23.21
N GLU A 140 4.95 -21.67 23.40
CA GLU A 140 5.08 -22.36 24.68
C GLU A 140 6.50 -22.95 24.76
N ILE A 141 7.21 -22.69 25.86
CA ILE A 141 8.59 -23.13 26.13
C ILE A 141 8.63 -23.83 27.49
#